data_AF-A0A9D6KYE7-F1
#
_entry.id   AF-A0A9D6KYE7-F1
#
_cell.length_a   1.000
_cell.length_b   1.000
_cell.length_c   1.000
_cell.angle_alpha   90.00
_cell.angle_beta   90.00
_cell.angle_gamma   90.00
#
_symmetry.space_group_name_H-M   'P 1'
#
loop_
_entity.id
_entity.type
_entity.pdbx_description
1 polymer ?
#
loop_
_entity_poly.entity_id
_entity_poly.type
_entity_poly.pdbx_seq_one_letter_code
_entity_poly.pdbx_strand_id
1 'polypeptide(L)' 'KDAKALKDLFYKFNKVKLCLSGHIHYIDAVEYLGVKYICSGAASSNWWEGVLDEFPNAYTLIDLNTDGTTEHKYVFYSE' A
#
# COMPACT_ATOMS: atom_id res chain seq x y z
N LYS A 1 3.80 17.42 9.31
CA LYS A 1 5.02 17.52 10.15
C LYS A 1 5.64 16.15 10.37
N ASP A 2 4.84 15.13 10.64
CA ASP A 2 5.31 13.76 10.93
C ASP A 2 5.92 13.05 9.71
N ALA A 3 5.36 13.27 8.51
CA ALA A 3 5.88 12.67 7.28
C ALA A 3 7.37 12.96 7.06
N LYS A 4 7.83 14.19 7.35
CA LYS A 4 9.26 14.54 7.22
C LYS A 4 10.11 13.79 8.25
N ALA A 5 9.67 13.75 9.51
CA ALA A 5 10.40 13.09 10.60
C ALA A 5 10.50 11.57 10.38
N LEU A 6 9.40 10.93 9.97
CA LEU A 6 9.38 9.50 9.64
C LEU A 6 10.26 9.19 8.43
N LYS A 7 10.17 10.00 7.37
CA LYS A 7 11.03 9.89 6.20
C LYS A 7 12.51 9.98 6.57
N ASP A 8 12.89 10.98 7.38
CA ASP A 8 14.27 11.16 7.83
C ASP A 8 14.74 9.97 8.68
N LEU A 9 13.85 9.42 9.53
CA LEU A 9 14.13 8.24 10.35
C LEU A 9 14.34 6.97 9.50
N PHE A 10 13.45 6.72 8.54
CA PHE A 10 13.51 5.55 7.67
C PHE A 10 14.77 5.59 6.81
N TYR A 11 15.09 6.77 6.26
CA TYR A 11 16.31 6.97 5.49
C TYR A 11 17.58 6.75 6.33
N LYS A 12 17.62 7.29 7.56
CA LYS A 12 18.79 7.18 8.44
C LYS A 12 19.13 5.73 8.81
N PHE A 13 18.12 4.89 9.09
CA PHE A 13 18.34 3.53 9.58
C PHE A 13 18.20 2.45 8.50
N ASN A 14 17.49 2.74 7.40
CA ASN A 14 17.28 1.86 6.25
C ASN A 14 16.79 0.44 6.62
N LYS A 15 16.04 0.32 7.72
CA LYS A 15 15.45 -0.94 8.21
C LYS A 15 14.01 -1.15 7.75
N VAL A 16 13.29 -0.08 7.45
CA VAL A 16 11.94 -0.14 6.90
C VAL A 16 12.07 -0.34 5.40
N LYS A 17 11.42 -1.37 4.86
CA LYS A 17 11.43 -1.71 3.42
C LYS A 17 10.05 -1.60 2.77
N LEU A 18 9.01 -1.67 3.58
CA LEU A 18 7.62 -1.65 3.15
C LEU A 18 6.77 -0.84 4.13
N CYS A 19 5.90 0.01 3.58
CA CYS A 19 4.85 0.71 4.30
C CYS A 19 3.50 0.40 3.64
N LEU A 20 2.56 -0.11 4.43
CA LEU A 20 1.21 -0.39 3.99
C LEU A 20 0.29 0.76 4.37
N SER A 21 -0.49 1.22 3.40
CA SER A 21 -1.40 2.36 3.52
C SER A 21 -2.80 1.99 3.05
N GLY A 22 -3.73 2.90 3.32
CA GLY A 22 -5.13 2.86 2.91
C GLY A 22 -5.68 4.29 2.87
N HIS A 23 -6.90 4.47 3.37
CA HIS A 23 -7.59 5.77 3.54
C HIS A 23 -8.07 6.45 2.24
N ILE A 24 -7.31 6.41 1.15
CA ILE A 24 -7.71 7.06 -0.11
C ILE A 24 -8.60 6.19 -0.99
N HIS A 25 -8.78 4.91 -0.65
CA HIS A 25 -9.59 3.92 -1.36
C HIS A 25 -9.17 3.55 -2.79
N TYR A 26 -8.16 4.22 -3.36
CA TYR A 26 -7.49 3.84 -4.61
C TYR A 26 -6.29 2.91 -4.38
N ILE A 27 -5.88 2.21 -5.44
CA ILE A 27 -4.65 1.44 -5.46
C ILE A 27 -3.51 2.32 -5.97
N ASP A 28 -2.43 2.39 -5.19
CA ASP A 28 -1.17 3.03 -5.60
C ASP A 28 0.04 2.27 -5.06
N ALA A 29 1.17 2.45 -5.75
CA ALA A 29 2.46 2.00 -5.26
C ALA A 29 3.55 3.00 -5.66
N VAL A 30 4.42 3.36 -4.71
CA VAL A 30 5.59 4.20 -4.96
C VAL A 30 6.80 3.67 -4.21
N GLU A 31 7.95 3.69 -4.87
CA GLU A 31 9.23 3.48 -4.20
C GLU A 31 9.90 4.83 -3.95
N TYR A 32 10.21 5.11 -2.69
CA TYR A 32 10.78 6.38 -2.30
C TYR A 32 11.89 6.16 -1.27
N LEU A 33 13.11 6.57 -1.63
CA LEU A 33 14.31 6.44 -0.79
C LEU A 33 14.56 5.01 -0.27
N GLY A 34 14.29 4.00 -1.10
CA GLY A 34 14.49 2.59 -0.76
C GLY A 34 13.40 1.97 0.13
N VAL A 35 12.27 2.66 0.30
CA VAL A 35 11.06 2.15 0.96
C VAL A 35 9.94 2.04 -0.06
N LYS A 36 9.29 0.88 -0.13
CA LYS A 36 8.09 0.65 -0.94
C LYS A 36 6.85 1.08 -0.14
N TYR A 37 6.02 1.94 -0.69
CA TYR A 37 4.74 2.35 -0.12
C TYR A 37 3.62 1.78 -1.00
N ILE A 38 2.65 1.10 -0.39
CA ILE A 38 1.55 0.45 -1.10
C ILE A 38 0.23 0.87 -0.47
N CYS A 39 -0.69 1.42 -1.26
CA CYS A 39 -2.09 1.56 -0.91
C CYS A 39 -2.89 0.42 -1.57
N SER A 40 -3.59 -0.37 -0.75
CA SER A 40 -4.27 -1.60 -1.21
C SER A 40 -5.68 -1.39 -1.78
N GLY A 41 -6.09 -0.14 -2.03
CA GLY A 41 -7.48 0.17 -2.34
C GLY A 41 -8.41 -0.09 -1.16
N ALA A 42 -9.66 -0.44 -1.47
CA ALA A 42 -10.69 -0.73 -0.48
C ALA A 42 -11.17 -2.18 -0.58
N ALA A 43 -11.31 -2.83 0.58
CA ALA A 43 -11.93 -4.16 0.66
C ALA A 43 -13.48 -4.10 0.61
N SER A 44 -14.09 -2.94 0.77
CA SER A 44 -15.54 -2.83 0.62
C SER A 44 -15.95 -1.48 0.09
N SER A 45 -17.10 -1.49 -0.59
CA SER A 45 -17.70 -0.32 -1.22
C SER A 45 -18.81 0.33 -0.41
N ASN A 46 -18.84 0.12 0.91
CA ASN A 46 -19.99 0.49 1.73
C ASN A 46 -20.28 2.02 1.77
N TRP A 47 -19.35 2.87 1.34
CA TRP A 47 -19.54 4.32 1.28
C TRP A 47 -20.02 4.85 -0.09
N TRP A 48 -19.83 4.07 -1.17
CA TRP A 48 -20.18 4.48 -2.54
C TRP A 48 -21.05 3.46 -3.28
N GLU A 49 -21.41 2.34 -2.64
CA GLU A 49 -22.36 1.32 -3.10
C GLU A 49 -22.05 0.76 -4.51
N GLY A 50 -20.76 0.60 -4.86
CA GLY A 50 -20.39 0.09 -6.19
C GLY A 50 -18.89 0.16 -6.49
N VAL A 51 -18.53 0.43 -7.74
CA VAL A 51 -17.14 0.63 -8.17
C VAL A 51 -16.77 2.11 -7.99
N LEU A 52 -15.60 2.40 -7.42
CA LEU A 52 -15.10 3.77 -7.22
C LEU A 52 -14.10 4.12 -8.33
N ASP A 53 -14.49 4.99 -9.28
CA ASP A 53 -13.65 5.42 -10.42
C ASP A 53 -12.84 4.27 -11.04
N GLU A 54 -13.55 3.22 -11.50
CA GLU A 54 -12.99 1.99 -12.07
C GLU A 54 -12.21 1.07 -11.09
N PHE A 55 -12.12 1.38 -9.80
CA PHE A 55 -11.52 0.51 -8.77
C PHE A 55 -12.60 -0.30 -8.03
N PRO A 56 -12.72 -1.62 -8.30
CA PRO A 56 -13.60 -2.50 -7.55
C PRO A 56 -12.94 -2.92 -6.23
N ASN A 57 -13.71 -3.63 -5.39
CA ASN A 57 -13.21 -4.20 -4.14
C ASN A 57 -11.95 -5.04 -4.37
N ALA A 58 -10.94 -4.80 -3.55
CA ALA A 58 -9.66 -5.46 -3.64
C ALA A 58 -9.02 -5.67 -2.27
N TYR A 59 -8.14 -6.67 -2.21
CA TYR A 59 -7.13 -6.80 -1.16
C TYR A 59 -5.76 -7.07 -1.80
N THR A 60 -4.69 -6.87 -1.03
CA THR A 60 -3.33 -7.10 -1.52
C THR A 60 -2.71 -8.28 -0.82
N LEU A 61 -2.25 -9.26 -1.60
CA LEU A 61 -1.34 -10.31 -1.12
C LEU A 61 0.08 -9.78 -1.15
N ILE A 62 0.84 -10.04 -0.08
CA ILE A 62 2.20 -9.53 0.09
C ILE A 62 3.11 -10.68 0.50
N ASP A 63 4.14 -10.91 -0.31
CA ASP A 63 5.20 -11.87 -0.03
C ASP A 63 6.42 -11.11 0.48
N LEU A 64 6.89 -11.48 1.68
CA LEU A 64 8.05 -10.89 2.34
C LEU A 64 9.21 -11.88 2.29
N ASN A 65 10.26 -11.52 1.57
CA ASN A 65 11.42 -12.37 1.38
C ASN A 65 12.51 -12.09 2.43
N THR A 66 13.34 -13.10 2.71
CA THR A 66 14.42 -13.01 3.71
C THR A 66 15.55 -12.05 3.33
N ASP A 67 15.69 -11.73 2.05
CA ASP A 67 16.62 -10.73 1.52
C ASP A 67 16.08 -9.28 1.62
N GLY A 68 14.85 -9.12 2.13
CA GLY A 68 14.19 -7.83 2.29
C GLY A 68 13.47 -7.34 1.02
N THR A 69 13.42 -8.14 -0.05
CA THR A 69 12.56 -7.86 -1.19
C THR A 69 11.09 -8.15 -0.84
N THR A 70 10.20 -7.52 -1.60
CA THR A 70 8.75 -7.67 -1.40
C THR A 70 8.06 -7.75 -2.74
N GLU A 71 7.24 -8.78 -2.91
CA GLU A 71 6.31 -8.92 -4.01
C GLU A 71 4.90 -8.59 -3.50
N HIS A 72 4.06 -8.04 -4.38
CA HIS A 72 2.67 -7.78 -4.03
C HIS A 72 1.77 -8.02 -5.24
N LYS A 73 0.55 -8.47 -4.95
CA LYS A 73 -0.48 -8.71 -5.96
C LYS A 73 -1.80 -8.19 -5.46
N TYR A 74 -2.42 -7.29 -6.24
CA TYR A 74 -3.80 -6.89 -6.03
C TYR A 74 -4.74 -8.02 -6.47
N VAL A 75 -5.67 -8.37 -5.60
CA VAL A 75 -6.71 -9.36 -5.85
C VAL A 75 -8.04 -8.67 -5.82
N PHE A 76 -8.62 -8.52 -7.01
CA PHE A 76 -9.98 -8.01 -7.18
C PHE A 76 -10.98 -9.15 -7.02
N TYR A 77 -12.13 -8.85 -6.41
CA TYR A 77 -13.21 -9.81 -6.25
C TYR A 77 -14.58 -9.16 -6.46
N SER A 78 -15.52 -9.98 -6.91
CA SER A 78 -16.95 -9.67 -6.88
C SER A 78 -17.55 -10.27 -5.62
N GLU A 79 -18.47 -9.54 -4.97
CA GLU A 79 -19.38 -10.13 -3.98
C GLU A 79 -20.36 -11.11 -4.65
#